data_AF-A0A8S9YE68-F1
#
_entry.id   AF-A0A8S9YE68-F1
#
_cell.length_a   1.000
_cell.length_b   1.000
_cell.length_c   1.000
_cell.angle_alpha   90.00
_cell.angle_beta   90.00
_cell.angle_gamma   90.00
#
_symmetry.space_group_name_H-M   'P 1'
#
loop_
_entity.id
_entity.type
_entity.pdbx_description
1 polymer ?
#
loop_
_entity_poly.entity_id
_entity_poly.type
_entity_poly.pdbx_seq_one_letter_code
_entity_poly.pdbx_strand_id
1 'polypeptide(L)'
;MNISTTHNMFSHIRSVYGSEVLTFVNNRIYMSKLVVNWSNHRVFNLRCIQSNLMPRALRVRSPDSSERSKRAARVAERTFLRQRVYNCSVRLLQIRRDIQQLDGHL
;
A
#
# COMPACT_ATOMS: atom_id res chain seq x y z
N MET A 1 41.19 -17.12 5.26
CA MET A 1 40.38 -17.28 4.04
C MET A 1 39.54 -16.03 3.87
N ASN A 2 39.85 -15.21 2.87
CA ASN A 2 39.14 -13.94 2.59
C ASN A 2 37.79 -14.24 1.94
N ILE A 3 36.70 -13.95 2.65
CA ILE A 3 35.36 -13.86 2.05
C ILE A 3 35.22 -12.43 1.52
N SER A 4 35.87 -12.15 0.39
CA SER A 4 35.66 -10.90 -0.34
C SER A 4 35.14 -11.24 -1.71
N THR A 5 33.83 -11.03 -1.91
CA THR A 5 33.17 -10.54 -3.14
C THR A 5 31.68 -10.93 -3.16
N THR A 6 30.88 -10.47 -2.20
CA THR A 6 29.48 -10.15 -2.57
C THR A 6 29.55 -8.87 -3.38
N HIS A 7 29.74 -9.01 -4.69
CA HIS A 7 29.65 -7.90 -5.62
C HIS A 7 28.26 -7.29 -5.44
N ASN A 8 28.18 -6.08 -4.85
CA ASN A 8 26.90 -5.43 -4.58
C ASN A 8 26.19 -5.26 -5.93
N MET A 9 25.08 -5.98 -6.12
CA MET A 9 24.32 -6.02 -7.37
C MET A 9 24.00 -4.61 -7.89
N PHE A 10 23.70 -3.66 -7.00
CA PHE A 10 23.43 -2.27 -7.38
C PHE A 10 24.70 -1.53 -7.83
N SER A 11 25.85 -1.81 -7.20
CA SER A 11 27.15 -1.29 -7.64
C SER A 11 27.53 -1.85 -9.00
N HIS A 12 27.26 -3.14 -9.25
CA HIS A 12 27.48 -3.77 -10.55
C HIS A 12 26.57 -3.16 -11.63
N ILE A 13 25.26 -3.02 -11.35
CA ILE A 13 24.31 -2.38 -12.27
C ILE A 13 24.76 -0.96 -12.62
N ARG A 14 25.18 -0.18 -11.63
CA ARG A 14 25.69 1.18 -11.85
C ARG A 14 26.94 1.19 -12.72
N SER A 15 27.86 0.27 -12.48
CA SER A 15 29.13 0.17 -13.20
C SER A 15 28.94 -0.23 -14.66
N VAL A 16 28.02 -1.15 -14.94
CA VAL A 16 27.83 -1.73 -16.28
C VAL A 16 26.83 -0.94 -17.11
N TYR A 17 25.75 -0.46 -16.50
CA TYR A 17 24.61 0.14 -17.20
C TYR A 17 24.37 1.62 -16.86
N GLY A 18 25.16 2.18 -15.93
CA GLY A 18 25.05 3.58 -15.54
C GLY A 18 24.01 3.87 -14.45
N SER A 19 23.98 5.13 -14.02
CA SER A 19 23.11 5.60 -12.92
C SER A 19 21.63 5.67 -13.29
N GLU A 20 21.30 5.91 -14.56
CA GLU A 20 19.92 5.98 -15.03
C GLU A 20 19.24 4.62 -14.93
N VAL A 21 19.90 3.55 -15.39
CA VAL A 21 19.40 2.17 -15.27
C VAL A 21 19.28 1.76 -13.80
N LEU A 22 20.24 2.12 -12.95
CA LEU A 22 20.11 1.90 -11.51
C LEU A 22 18.88 2.61 -10.92
N THR A 23 18.62 3.85 -11.34
CA THR A 23 17.46 4.63 -10.89
C THR A 23 16.15 3.98 -11.32
N PHE A 24 16.07 3.53 -12.58
CA PHE A 24 14.94 2.76 -13.09
C PHE A 24 14.68 1.49 -12.25
N VAL A 25 15.72 0.68 -12.00
CA VAL A 25 15.60 -0.56 -11.20
C VAL A 25 15.13 -0.24 -9.77
N ASN A 26 15.69 0.79 -9.14
CA ASN A 26 15.28 1.21 -7.80
C ASN A 26 13.81 1.65 -7.76
N ASN A 27 13.37 2.42 -8.76
CA ASN A 27 11.98 2.85 -8.89
C ASN A 27 11.06 1.64 -9.05
N ARG A 28 11.43 0.64 -9.87
CA ARG A 28 10.68 -0.62 -10.03
C ARG A 28 10.54 -1.39 -8.71
N ILE A 29 11.63 -1.53 -7.97
CA ILE A 29 11.63 -2.21 -6.67
C ILE A 29 10.72 -1.47 -5.68
N TYR A 30 10.82 -0.15 -5.63
CA TYR A 30 10.00 0.69 -4.75
C TYR A 30 8.51 0.55 -5.09
N MET A 31 8.13 0.69 -6.36
CA MET A 31 6.74 0.56 -6.80
C MET A 31 6.18 -0.84 -6.53
N SER A 32 6.98 -1.89 -6.71
CA SER A 32 6.59 -3.27 -6.38
C SER A 32 6.25 -3.42 -4.89
N LYS A 33 7.06 -2.84 -4.00
CA LYS A 33 6.78 -2.82 -2.55
C LYS A 33 5.48 -2.07 -2.25
N LEU A 34 5.24 -0.93 -2.91
CA LEU A 34 3.98 -0.19 -2.74
C LEU A 34 2.76 -1.01 -3.16
N VAL A 35 2.81 -1.70 -4.30
CA VAL A 35 1.71 -2.58 -4.76
C VAL A 35 1.38 -3.63 -3.71
N VAL A 36 2.40 -4.34 -3.21
CA VAL A 36 2.22 -5.38 -2.18
C VAL A 36 1.60 -4.79 -0.91
N ASN A 37 2.14 -3.68 -0.41
CA ASN A 37 1.64 -3.04 0.81
C ASN A 37 0.18 -2.61 0.67
N TRP A 38 -0.18 -1.91 -0.40
CA TRP A 38 -1.56 -1.45 -0.63
C TRP A 38 -2.53 -2.60 -0.91
N SER A 39 -2.06 -3.67 -1.56
CA SER A 39 -2.84 -4.90 -1.76
C SER A 39 -3.15 -5.57 -0.42
N ASN A 40 -2.14 -5.71 0.44
CA ASN A 40 -2.29 -6.28 1.77
C ASN A 40 -3.25 -5.45 2.64
N HIS A 41 -3.15 -4.12 2.61
CA HIS A 41 -4.10 -3.24 3.28
C HIS A 41 -5.53 -3.42 2.77
N ARG A 42 -5.71 -3.53 1.45
CA ARG A 42 -7.04 -3.77 0.85
C ARG A 42 -7.62 -5.10 1.31
N VAL A 43 -6.84 -6.18 1.26
CA VAL A 43 -7.26 -7.52 1.71
C VAL A 43 -7.63 -7.50 3.19
N PHE A 44 -6.81 -6.88 4.03
CA PHE A 44 -7.11 -6.73 5.46
C PHE A 44 -8.46 -6.04 5.68
N ASN A 45 -8.69 -4.89 5.03
CA ASN A 45 -9.94 -4.15 5.20
C ASN A 45 -11.17 -4.95 4.69
N LEU A 46 -11.03 -5.69 3.59
CA LEU A 46 -12.09 -6.57 3.08
C LEU A 46 -12.40 -7.70 4.06
N ARG A 47 -11.38 -8.32 4.67
CA ARG A 47 -11.57 -9.35 5.71
C ARG A 47 -12.28 -8.78 6.93
N CYS A 48 -11.98 -7.54 7.32
CA CYS A 48 -12.70 -6.85 8.40
C CYS A 48 -14.19 -6.69 8.06
N ILE A 49 -14.54 -6.30 6.83
CA ILE A 49 -15.94 -6.20 6.38
C ILE A 49 -16.62 -7.58 6.45
N GLN A 50 -15.99 -8.61 5.87
CA GLN A 50 -16.53 -9.97 5.82
C GLN A 50 -16.76 -10.56 7.21
N SER A 51 -15.87 -10.27 8.15
CA SER A 51 -15.94 -10.78 9.53
C SER A 51 -16.73 -9.85 10.47
N ASN A 52 -17.32 -8.76 9.95
CA ASN A 52 -17.98 -7.70 10.74
C ASN A 52 -17.09 -7.17 11.90
N LEU A 53 -15.78 -7.08 11.66
CA LEU A 53 -14.79 -6.57 12.61
C LEU A 53 -14.46 -5.11 12.28
N MET A 54 -14.33 -4.27 13.32
CA MET A 54 -13.92 -2.87 13.16
C MET A 54 -12.46 -2.67 13.59
N PRO A 55 -11.55 -2.27 12.67
CA PRO A 55 -10.19 -1.91 13.02
C PRO A 55 -10.14 -0.81 14.08
N ARG A 56 -9.25 -0.94 15.08
CA ARG A 56 -9.13 0.04 16.18
C ARG A 56 -8.93 1.46 15.68
N ALA A 57 -8.12 1.63 14.63
CA ALA A 57 -7.83 2.94 14.03
C ALA A 57 -9.04 3.62 13.37
N LEU A 58 -10.16 2.90 13.16
CA LEU A 58 -11.38 3.45 12.57
C LEU A 58 -12.52 3.57 13.58
N ARG A 59 -12.28 3.23 14.86
CA ARG A 59 -13.32 3.31 15.89
C ARG A 59 -13.68 4.76 16.16
N VAL A 60 -14.98 5.04 16.20
CA VAL A 60 -15.54 6.37 16.45
C VAL A 60 -16.20 6.33 17.82
N ARG A 61 -15.77 7.21 18.72
CA ARG A 61 -16.43 7.39 20.02
C ARG A 61 -17.77 8.08 19.79
N SER A 62 -18.85 7.54 20.36
CA SER A 62 -20.14 8.23 20.34
C SER A 62 -20.06 9.51 21.21
N PRO A 63 -20.69 10.60 20.77
CA PRO A 63 -20.68 11.86 21.53
C PRO A 63 -21.39 11.73 22.89
N ASP A 64 -22.38 10.85 22.98
CA ASP A 64 -23.15 10.57 24.19
C ASP A 64 -23.52 9.07 24.30
N SER A 65 -24.22 8.71 25.38
CA SER A 65 -24.62 7.33 25.69
C SER A 65 -25.93 6.89 25.03
N SER A 66 -26.61 7.77 24.28
CA SER A 66 -27.87 7.46 23.62
C SER A 66 -27.68 6.40 22.54
N GLU A 67 -28.69 5.57 22.35
CA GLU A 67 -28.68 4.54 21.31
C GLU A 67 -28.61 5.15 19.91
N ARG A 68 -29.18 6.35 19.70
CA ARG A 68 -29.08 7.08 18.44
C ARG A 68 -27.63 7.44 18.11
N SER A 69 -26.91 8.01 19.08
CA SER A 69 -25.51 8.41 18.90
C SER A 69 -24.57 7.22 18.73
N LYS A 70 -24.79 6.12 19.47
CA LYS A 70 -24.06 4.85 19.26
C LYS A 70 -24.29 4.27 17.87
N ARG A 71 -25.53 4.29 17.36
CA ARG A 71 -25.85 3.83 16.00
C ARG A 71 -25.17 4.71 14.94
N ALA A 72 -25.23 6.03 15.11
CA ALA A 72 -24.56 6.97 14.20
C ALA A 72 -23.04 6.72 14.13
N ALA A 73 -22.40 6.52 15.28
CA ALA A 73 -20.97 6.17 15.34
C ALA A 73 -20.67 4.88 14.56
N ARG A 74 -21.43 3.79 14.80
CA ARG A 74 -21.25 2.52 14.07
C ARG A 74 -21.44 2.66 12.56
N VAL A 75 -22.39 3.50 12.12
CA VAL A 75 -22.59 3.79 10.68
C VAL A 75 -21.37 4.51 10.12
N ALA A 76 -20.87 5.54 10.82
CA ALA A 76 -19.67 6.26 10.40
C ALA A 76 -18.44 5.34 10.31
N GLU A 77 -18.20 4.50 11.32
CA GLU A 77 -17.12 3.50 11.33
C GLU A 77 -17.18 2.59 10.08
N ARG A 78 -18.36 2.07 9.75
CA ARG A 78 -18.57 1.23 8.56
C ARG A 78 -18.33 1.99 7.26
N THR A 79 -18.78 3.24 7.19
CA THR A 79 -18.51 4.12 6.04
C THR A 79 -17.01 4.38 5.87
N PHE A 80 -16.28 4.65 6.95
CA PHE A 80 -14.83 4.83 6.90
C PHE A 80 -14.10 3.58 6.45
N LEU A 81 -14.51 2.40 6.91
CA LEU A 81 -13.93 1.13 6.46
C LEU A 81 -14.12 0.91 4.96
N ARG A 82 -15.34 1.17 4.45
CA ARG A 82 -15.63 1.11 3.01
C ARG A 82 -14.82 2.13 2.21
N GLN A 83 -14.73 3.37 2.70
CA GLN A 83 -13.93 4.41 2.08
C GLN A 83 -12.45 4.02 2.03
N ARG A 84 -11.93 3.36 3.08
CA ARG A 84 -10.54 2.87 3.10
C ARG A 84 -10.30 1.80 2.03
N VAL A 85 -11.25 0.89 1.81
CA VAL A 85 -11.18 -0.09 0.70
C VAL A 85 -11.16 0.60 -0.66
N TYR A 86 -12.04 1.59 -0.86
CA TYR A 86 -12.07 2.39 -2.08
C TYR A 86 -10.73 3.10 -2.31
N ASN A 87 -10.21 3.81 -1.31
CA ASN A 87 -8.93 4.51 -1.38
C ASN A 87 -7.76 3.55 -1.71
N CYS A 88 -7.73 2.35 -1.11
CA CYS A 88 -6.71 1.35 -1.46
C CYS A 88 -6.83 0.93 -2.93
N SER A 89 -8.05 0.76 -3.45
CA SER A 89 -8.29 0.38 -4.84
C SER A 89 -7.85 1.47 -5.82
N VAL A 90 -8.18 2.74 -5.52
CA VAL A 90 -7.72 3.90 -6.29
C VAL A 90 -6.20 4.02 -6.28
N ARG A 91 -5.56 3.86 -5.11
CA ARG A 91 -4.09 3.90 -5.01
C ARG A 91 -3.42 2.78 -5.78
N LEU A 92 -3.95 1.55 -5.71
CA LEU A 92 -3.44 0.44 -6.53
C LEU A 92 -3.57 0.70 -8.02
N LEU A 93 -4.68 1.30 -8.47
CA LEU A 93 -4.86 1.67 -9.88
C LEU A 93 -3.82 2.71 -10.31
N GLN A 94 -3.60 3.73 -9.48
CA GLN A 94 -2.59 4.75 -9.78
C GLN A 94 -1.19 4.15 -9.87
N ILE A 95 -0.76 3.37 -8.88
CA ILE A 95 0.58 2.75 -8.88
C ILE A 95 0.77 1.87 -10.12
N ARG A 96 -0.27 1.13 -10.54
CA ARG A 96 -0.21 0.32 -11.77
C ARG A 96 -0.01 1.17 -13.03
N ARG A 97 -0.65 2.34 -13.11
CA ARG A 97 -0.43 3.29 -14.21
C ARG A 97 0.99 3.86 -14.18
N ASP A 98 1.48 4.22 -13.00
CA ASP A 98 2.84 4.75 -12.83
C ASP A 98 3.90 3.71 -13.24
N ILE A 99 3.68 2.44 -12.91
CA ILE A 99 4.50 1.30 -13.34
C ILE A 99 4.48 1.15 -14.87
N GLN A 100 3.29 1.23 -15.50
CA GLN A 100 3.16 1.16 -16.96
C GLN A 100 3.88 2.31 -17.67
N GLN A 101 3.80 3.52 -17.13
CA GLN A 101 4.52 4.68 -17.65
C GLN A 101 6.03 4.47 -17.54
N LEU A 102 6.50 4.02 -16.37
CA LEU A 102 7.91 3.72 -16.15
C LEU A 102 8.42 2.69 -17.18
N ASP A 103 7.66 1.64 -17.44
CA ASP A 103 8.02 0.60 -18.42
C ASP A 103 7.96 1.06 -19.88
N GLY A 104 7.09 2.02 -20.21
CA GLY A 104 6.98 2.60 -21.55
C GLY A 104 8.08 3.60 -21.91
N HIS A 105 8.99 3.91 -20.97
CA HIS A 105 10.14 4.78 -21.18
C HIS A 105 11.46 4.01 -21.39
N LEU A 106 11.41 2.68 -21.47
CA LEU A 106 12.51 1.81 -21.91
C LEU A 106 12.41 1.56 -23.41
#